data_AF-A0A7V9RGU7-F1
#
_entry.id   AF-A0A7V9RGU7-F1
#
_cell.length_a   1.000
_cell.length_b   1.000
_cell.length_c   1.000
_cell.angle_alpha   90.00
_cell.angle_beta   90.00
_cell.angle_gamma   90.00
#
_symmetry.space_group_name_H-M   'P 1'
#
loop_
_entity.id
_entity.type
_entity.pdbx_description
1 polymer ?
#
loop_
_entity_poly.entity_id
_entity_poly.type
_entity_poly.pdbx_seq_one_letter_code
_entity_poly.pdbx_strand_id
1 'polypeptide(L)'
;MREVSFPSTMRASDATSFAACIATILELRIDDVPVTPPEEQLTGWRTMRWLGGLGLGLIPVADAATFSFAGPWIGWARAGDQRRAVVMFGVPSGLVFDPTGITSEPWQLDGGYVIAALDIALARPVLPEAPTTTGTIEQIYVADRAAAPARAVTEARAIAGLGLEGDRHALGTGTFPSKTPGSAITLIAAEVCESFSPPLGPDEHRRNVITRGIDVERLVGRDFTIGTLRLRGKRICEPCKVIQNYAQRPILRALVHRGGLRADILEDGMLHVGDPVRIAT
;
A
#
# COMPACT_ATOMS: atom_id res chain seq x y z
N MET A 1 -9.07 -0.49 -2.76
CA MET A 1 -9.15 -0.87 -4.18
C MET A 1 -10.02 -2.09 -4.37
N ARG A 2 -11.04 -2.04 -5.22
CA ARG A 2 -11.94 -3.17 -5.54
C ARG A 2 -11.54 -3.77 -6.88
N GLU A 3 -11.37 -5.10 -6.95
CA GLU A 3 -11.13 -5.73 -8.26
C GLU A 3 -12.43 -5.77 -9.05
N VAL A 4 -12.31 -5.36 -10.30
CA VAL A 4 -13.40 -5.37 -11.25
C VAL A 4 -13.31 -6.66 -12.03
N SER A 5 -14.27 -7.57 -11.79
CA SER A 5 -14.35 -8.81 -12.57
C SER A 5 -14.62 -8.46 -14.02
N PHE A 6 -13.77 -8.97 -14.91
CA PHE A 6 -13.96 -8.84 -16.34
C PHE A 6 -15.23 -9.60 -16.75
N PRO A 7 -16.25 -8.94 -17.31
CA PRO A 7 -17.43 -9.65 -17.79
C PRO A 7 -17.01 -10.67 -18.85
N SER A 8 -17.49 -11.92 -18.74
CA SER A 8 -17.18 -12.98 -19.71
C SER A 8 -17.62 -12.66 -21.14
N THR A 9 -18.49 -11.67 -21.31
CA THR A 9 -18.99 -11.15 -22.58
C THR A 9 -18.06 -10.13 -23.25
N MET A 10 -17.07 -9.61 -22.52
CA MET A 10 -16.13 -8.59 -23.01
C MET A 10 -14.86 -9.28 -23.53
N ARG A 11 -14.49 -9.04 -24.80
CA ARG A 11 -13.20 -9.53 -25.33
C ARG A 11 -12.06 -8.70 -24.74
N ALA A 12 -10.99 -9.36 -24.32
CA ALA A 12 -9.78 -8.70 -23.87
C ALA A 12 -9.16 -7.89 -25.02
N SER A 13 -9.01 -6.59 -24.81
CA SER A 13 -8.35 -5.64 -25.72
C SER A 13 -7.66 -4.54 -24.89
N ASP A 14 -6.85 -3.71 -25.53
CA ASP A 14 -6.26 -2.54 -24.90
C ASP A 14 -7.33 -1.64 -24.27
N ALA A 15 -8.46 -1.43 -24.94
CA ALA A 15 -9.54 -0.58 -24.46
C ALA A 15 -10.27 -1.14 -23.24
N THR A 16 -10.57 -2.43 -23.25
CA THR A 16 -11.33 -3.08 -22.18
C THR A 16 -10.45 -3.30 -20.96
N SER A 17 -9.17 -3.66 -21.14
CA SER A 17 -8.20 -3.72 -20.04
C SER A 17 -7.95 -2.34 -19.42
N PHE A 18 -7.88 -1.28 -20.23
CA PHE A 18 -7.71 0.09 -19.74
C PHE A 18 -8.91 0.58 -18.92
N ALA A 19 -10.13 0.36 -19.41
CA ALA A 19 -11.35 0.67 -18.68
C ALA A 19 -11.42 -0.11 -17.35
N ALA A 20 -11.02 -1.39 -17.33
CA ALA A 20 -10.96 -2.18 -16.10
C ALA A 20 -9.94 -1.65 -15.09
N CYS A 21 -8.80 -1.12 -15.55
CA CYS A 21 -7.83 -0.46 -14.68
C CYS A 21 -8.40 0.83 -14.08
N ILE A 22 -9.06 1.68 -14.89
CA ILE A 22 -9.75 2.88 -14.40
C ILE A 22 -10.81 2.51 -13.36
N ALA A 23 -11.67 1.55 -13.67
CA ALA A 23 -12.74 1.10 -12.78
C ALA A 23 -12.16 0.58 -11.45
N THR A 24 -11.08 -0.19 -11.51
CA THR A 24 -10.38 -0.71 -10.32
C THR A 24 -9.79 0.42 -9.46
N ILE A 25 -9.12 1.40 -10.08
CA ILE A 25 -8.48 2.52 -9.37
C ILE A 25 -9.51 3.44 -8.73
N LEU A 26 -10.60 3.73 -9.45
CA LEU A 26 -11.68 4.62 -8.98
C LEU A 26 -12.76 3.89 -8.16
N GLU A 27 -12.60 2.58 -7.96
CA GLU A 27 -13.57 1.71 -7.27
C GLU A 27 -14.99 1.76 -7.86
N LEU A 28 -15.09 1.94 -9.17
CA LEU A 28 -16.34 2.00 -9.93
C LEU A 28 -16.73 0.61 -10.47
N ARG A 29 -17.99 0.47 -10.89
CA ARG A 29 -18.38 -0.69 -11.71
C ARG A 29 -17.83 -0.51 -13.12
N ILE A 30 -17.50 -1.62 -13.80
CA ILE A 30 -17.01 -1.54 -15.19
C ILE A 30 -18.03 -0.90 -16.13
N ASP A 31 -19.33 -1.15 -15.89
CA ASP A 31 -20.43 -0.62 -16.70
C ASP A 31 -20.53 0.92 -16.63
N ASP A 32 -19.95 1.53 -15.59
CA ASP A 32 -19.95 2.98 -15.38
C ASP A 32 -18.76 3.67 -16.08
N VAL A 33 -17.81 2.90 -16.62
CA VAL A 33 -16.60 3.40 -17.28
C VAL A 33 -16.75 3.29 -18.81
N PRO A 34 -16.57 4.38 -19.58
CA PRO A 34 -16.68 4.32 -21.02
C PRO A 34 -15.56 3.46 -21.62
N VAL A 35 -15.95 2.47 -22.43
CA VAL A 35 -15.01 1.71 -23.26
C VAL A 35 -14.81 2.46 -24.58
N THR A 36 -13.56 2.75 -24.91
CA THR A 36 -13.21 3.41 -26.17
C THR A 36 -13.35 2.41 -27.33
N PRO A 37 -14.08 2.75 -28.42
CA PRO A 37 -14.14 1.92 -29.61
C PRO A 37 -12.75 1.73 -30.26
N PRO A 38 -12.48 0.63 -30.98
CA PRO A 38 -11.18 0.36 -31.60
C PRO A 38 -10.67 1.47 -32.53
N GLU A 39 -11.58 2.23 -33.15
CA GLU A 39 -11.30 3.33 -34.07
C GLU A 39 -10.88 4.65 -33.39
N GLU A 40 -11.03 4.77 -32.06
CA GLU A 40 -10.72 5.98 -31.30
C GLU A 40 -9.45 5.77 -30.45
N GLN A 41 -8.64 6.83 -30.30
CA GLN A 41 -7.50 6.79 -29.38
C GLN A 41 -8.00 6.63 -27.94
N LEU A 42 -7.36 5.75 -27.15
CA LEU A 42 -7.74 5.45 -25.76
C LEU A 42 -7.78 6.67 -24.85
N THR A 43 -6.84 7.59 -25.07
CA THR A 43 -6.76 8.90 -24.41
C THR A 43 -7.45 10.01 -25.21
N GLY A 44 -8.37 9.63 -26.09
CA GLY A 44 -9.16 10.52 -26.92
C GLY A 44 -10.23 11.27 -26.15
N TRP A 45 -11.05 12.01 -26.88
CA TRP A 45 -12.03 12.94 -26.31
C TRP A 45 -13.04 12.26 -25.40
N ARG A 46 -13.48 11.04 -25.70
CA ARG A 46 -14.49 10.32 -24.89
C ARG A 46 -14.02 10.08 -23.45
N THR A 47 -12.87 9.43 -23.29
CA THR A 47 -12.32 9.09 -21.97
C THR A 47 -11.91 10.34 -21.21
N MET A 48 -11.23 11.28 -21.87
CA MET A 48 -10.75 12.51 -21.21
C MET A 48 -11.88 13.43 -20.77
N ARG A 49 -12.95 13.56 -21.57
CA ARG A 49 -14.12 14.36 -21.20
C ARG A 49 -14.90 13.71 -20.05
N TRP A 50 -15.02 12.38 -20.05
CA TRP A 50 -15.67 11.66 -18.96
C TRP A 50 -14.88 11.80 -17.64
N LEU A 51 -13.55 11.60 -17.66
CA LEU A 51 -12.69 11.85 -16.50
C LEU A 51 -12.77 13.31 -16.04
N GLY A 52 -12.80 14.27 -16.97
CA GLY A 52 -12.96 15.69 -16.65
C GLY A 52 -14.28 16.01 -15.95
N GLY A 53 -15.35 15.29 -16.29
CA GLY A 53 -16.64 15.36 -15.57
C GLY A 53 -16.56 14.88 -14.11
N LEU A 54 -15.57 14.05 -13.78
CA LEU A 54 -15.25 13.62 -12.41
C LEU A 54 -14.21 14.52 -11.73
N GLY A 55 -13.74 15.59 -12.39
CA GLY A 55 -12.64 16.40 -11.91
C GLY A 55 -11.28 15.68 -11.96
N LEU A 56 -11.13 14.69 -12.85
CA LEU A 56 -9.92 13.87 -13.00
C LEU A 56 -9.28 14.04 -14.39
N GLY A 57 -8.02 13.67 -14.50
CA GLY A 57 -7.27 13.62 -15.75
C GLY A 57 -6.22 12.50 -15.75
N LEU A 58 -5.61 12.28 -16.91
CA LEU A 58 -4.52 11.33 -17.10
C LEU A 58 -3.20 12.08 -17.30
N ILE A 59 -2.19 11.68 -16.52
CA ILE A 59 -0.82 12.18 -16.66
C ILE A 59 0.03 11.05 -17.26
N PRO A 60 0.64 11.23 -18.44
CA PRO A 60 1.47 10.19 -19.04
C PRO A 60 2.74 9.94 -18.23
N VAL A 61 3.12 8.66 -18.13
CA VAL A 61 4.37 8.22 -17.51
C VAL A 61 5.39 7.95 -18.62
N ALA A 62 6.48 8.73 -18.63
CA ALA A 62 7.50 8.67 -19.68
C ALA A 62 8.40 7.43 -19.62
N ASP A 63 8.84 7.02 -18.42
CA ASP A 63 9.65 5.81 -18.19
C ASP A 63 8.94 4.90 -17.20
N ALA A 64 8.03 4.07 -17.70
CA ALA A 64 7.23 3.18 -16.88
C ALA A 64 8.03 2.03 -16.25
N ALA A 65 9.22 1.70 -16.77
CA ALA A 65 10.04 0.61 -16.24
C ALA A 65 10.65 0.98 -14.88
N THR A 66 11.03 2.25 -14.69
CA THR A 66 11.61 2.76 -13.43
C THR A 66 10.62 3.56 -12.59
N PHE A 67 9.48 3.96 -13.16
CA PHE A 67 8.46 4.72 -12.46
C PHE A 67 7.93 3.99 -11.22
N SER A 68 7.86 4.72 -10.11
CA SER A 68 7.33 4.25 -8.85
C SER A 68 6.46 5.32 -8.22
N PHE A 69 5.30 4.93 -7.71
CA PHE A 69 4.33 5.85 -7.16
C PHE A 69 3.71 5.26 -5.88
N ALA A 70 3.60 6.07 -4.83
CA ALA A 70 3.00 5.67 -3.55
C ALA A 70 1.46 5.70 -3.61
N GLY A 71 0.93 5.16 -4.70
CA GLY A 71 -0.48 5.09 -5.06
C GLY A 71 -0.62 4.26 -6.35
N PRO A 72 -1.86 4.06 -6.82
CA PRO A 72 -2.07 3.30 -8.03
C PRO A 72 -1.73 4.09 -9.29
N TRP A 73 -1.29 3.37 -10.31
CA TRP A 73 -1.14 3.90 -11.66
C TRP A 73 -1.36 2.80 -12.69
N ILE A 74 -1.68 3.19 -13.92
CA ILE A 74 -1.94 2.28 -15.02
C ILE A 74 -0.64 2.08 -15.79
N GLY A 75 -0.15 0.85 -15.89
CA GLY A 75 0.97 0.47 -16.74
C GLY A 75 0.50 -0.20 -18.03
N TRP A 76 1.20 0.02 -19.13
CA TRP A 76 1.05 -0.77 -20.37
C TRP A 76 2.03 -1.93 -20.34
N ALA A 77 1.52 -3.12 -20.01
CA ALA A 77 2.29 -4.34 -20.06
C ALA A 77 2.27 -4.92 -21.49
N ARG A 78 3.45 -5.24 -22.01
CA ARG A 78 3.63 -5.93 -23.29
C ARG A 78 4.31 -7.27 -23.10
N ALA A 79 3.72 -8.31 -23.71
CA ALA A 79 4.27 -9.66 -23.81
C ALA A 79 4.17 -10.11 -25.27
N GLY A 80 5.31 -10.21 -25.96
CA GLY A 80 5.34 -10.40 -27.42
C GLY A 80 4.60 -9.28 -28.15
N ASP A 81 3.63 -9.65 -28.99
CA ASP A 81 2.78 -8.73 -29.74
C ASP A 81 1.51 -8.31 -28.98
N GLN A 82 1.27 -8.89 -27.80
CA GLN A 82 0.11 -8.55 -26.98
C GLN A 82 0.43 -7.41 -26.02
N ARG A 83 -0.44 -6.41 -26.00
CA ARG A 83 -0.41 -5.30 -25.06
C ARG A 83 -1.69 -5.29 -24.24
N ARG A 84 -1.58 -4.87 -22.97
CA ARG A 84 -2.72 -4.70 -22.07
C ARG A 84 -2.43 -3.68 -20.98
N ALA A 85 -3.47 -3.05 -20.45
CA ALA A 85 -3.34 -2.22 -19.28
C ALA A 85 -3.35 -3.07 -18.00
N VAL A 86 -2.51 -2.70 -17.04
CA VAL A 86 -2.43 -3.29 -15.70
C VAL A 86 -2.40 -2.21 -14.64
N VAL A 87 -2.78 -2.53 -13.40
CA VAL A 87 -2.60 -1.61 -12.27
C VAL A 87 -1.33 -1.96 -11.53
N MET A 88 -0.51 -0.93 -11.34
CA MET A 88 0.75 -0.96 -10.63
C MET A 88 0.61 -0.15 -9.33
N PHE A 89 1.36 -0.53 -8.29
CA PHE A 89 1.26 0.13 -6.98
C PHE A 89 2.54 0.03 -6.17
N GLY A 90 2.85 1.09 -5.41
CA GLY A 90 3.88 1.09 -4.37
C GLY A 90 5.23 1.63 -4.83
N VAL A 91 6.17 1.75 -3.88
CA VAL A 91 7.52 2.26 -4.13
C VAL A 91 8.56 1.28 -3.57
N PRO A 92 9.27 0.50 -4.42
CA PRO A 92 9.09 0.40 -5.87
C PRO A 92 7.77 -0.27 -6.25
N SER A 93 7.26 0.07 -7.44
CA SER A 93 5.95 -0.42 -7.91
C SER A 93 5.95 -1.91 -8.27
N GLY A 94 4.87 -2.60 -7.93
CA GLY A 94 4.58 -3.97 -8.33
C GLY A 94 3.18 -4.10 -8.94
N LEU A 95 2.96 -5.18 -9.69
CA LEU A 95 1.68 -5.50 -10.30
C LEU A 95 0.67 -5.85 -9.19
N VAL A 96 -0.48 -5.14 -9.16
CA VAL A 96 -1.58 -5.43 -8.23
C VAL A 96 -2.82 -5.96 -8.91
N PHE A 97 -3.03 -5.64 -10.19
CA PHE A 97 -4.19 -6.12 -10.92
C PHE A 97 -3.86 -6.27 -12.41
N ASP A 98 -4.17 -7.44 -12.95
CA ASP A 98 -4.11 -7.74 -14.37
C ASP A 98 -5.50 -8.21 -14.84
N PRO A 99 -6.27 -7.37 -15.57
CA PRO A 99 -7.63 -7.69 -15.99
C PRO A 99 -7.73 -8.95 -16.85
N THR A 100 -6.66 -9.32 -17.57
CA THR A 100 -6.69 -10.46 -18.52
C THR A 100 -6.13 -11.75 -17.92
N GLY A 101 -5.59 -11.70 -16.69
CA GLY A 101 -5.11 -12.88 -15.96
C GLY A 101 -3.85 -13.55 -16.53
N ILE A 102 -3.18 -12.95 -17.52
CA ILE A 102 -1.99 -13.54 -18.16
C ILE A 102 -0.74 -13.06 -17.42
N THR A 103 -0.52 -13.53 -16.19
CA THR A 103 0.71 -13.19 -15.45
C THR A 103 1.92 -14.04 -15.85
N SER A 104 1.73 -15.07 -16.69
CA SER A 104 2.78 -16.02 -17.09
C SER A 104 3.16 -15.83 -18.56
N GLU A 105 4.21 -15.03 -18.77
CA GLU A 105 5.14 -14.87 -19.91
C GLU A 105 6.06 -13.69 -19.50
N PRO A 106 7.32 -13.58 -19.96
CA PRO A 106 8.11 -12.38 -19.68
C PRO A 106 7.42 -11.16 -20.30
N TRP A 107 7.19 -10.13 -19.48
CA TRP A 107 6.56 -8.89 -19.90
C TRP A 107 7.36 -7.68 -19.45
N GLN A 108 7.15 -6.56 -20.15
CA GLN A 108 7.77 -5.28 -19.82
C GLN A 108 6.75 -4.14 -19.86
N LEU A 109 7.11 -3.00 -19.27
CA LEU A 109 6.29 -1.80 -19.26
C LEU A 109 6.76 -0.83 -20.33
N ASP A 110 5.89 -0.50 -21.28
CA ASP A 110 6.20 0.44 -22.37
C ASP A 110 5.79 1.89 -22.07
N GLY A 111 4.98 2.10 -21.05
CA GLY A 111 4.40 3.40 -20.72
C GLY A 111 3.26 3.26 -19.72
N GLY A 112 2.55 4.34 -19.46
CA GLY A 112 1.43 4.30 -18.53
C GLY A 112 0.82 5.67 -18.26
N TYR A 113 -0.12 5.68 -17.32
CA TYR A 113 -0.81 6.87 -16.87
C TYR A 113 -1.03 6.87 -15.37
N VAL A 114 -0.87 8.03 -14.75
CA VAL A 114 -1.41 8.31 -13.41
C VAL A 114 -2.77 8.98 -13.59
N ILE A 115 -3.79 8.49 -12.89
CA ILE A 115 -5.05 9.22 -12.75
C ILE A 115 -4.85 10.24 -11.65
N ALA A 116 -5.03 11.52 -11.97
CA ALA A 116 -4.82 12.62 -11.04
C ALA A 116 -6.05 13.53 -10.99
N ALA A 117 -6.28 14.14 -9.84
CA ALA A 117 -7.26 15.21 -9.74
C ALA A 117 -6.82 16.44 -10.53
N LEU A 118 -7.77 17.09 -11.20
CA LEU A 118 -7.54 18.36 -11.91
C LEU A 118 -7.29 19.50 -10.92
N ASP A 119 -7.90 19.44 -9.73
CA ASP A 119 -7.65 20.34 -8.62
C ASP A 119 -7.21 19.55 -7.38
N ILE A 120 -5.90 19.55 -7.13
CA ILE A 120 -5.30 18.81 -6.01
C ILE A 120 -5.65 19.40 -4.64
N ALA A 121 -6.03 20.68 -4.57
CA ALA A 121 -6.42 21.30 -3.31
C ALA A 121 -7.76 20.74 -2.81
N LEU A 122 -8.67 20.44 -3.74
CA LEU A 122 -9.97 19.84 -3.47
C LEU A 122 -9.90 18.31 -3.29
N ALA A 123 -8.87 17.66 -3.82
CA ALA A 123 -8.71 16.20 -3.78
C ALA A 123 -7.92 15.68 -2.56
N ARG A 124 -7.72 16.51 -1.52
CA ARG A 124 -7.06 16.03 -0.29
C ARG A 124 -7.92 14.97 0.39
N PRO A 125 -7.38 13.77 0.68
CA PRO A 125 -8.15 12.73 1.33
C PRO A 125 -8.55 13.17 2.73
N VAL A 126 -9.80 12.90 3.10
CA VAL A 126 -10.29 13.07 4.47
C VAL A 126 -9.54 12.09 5.37
N LEU A 127 -9.06 12.55 6.53
CA LEU A 127 -8.46 11.64 7.50
C LEU A 127 -9.50 10.58 7.90
N PRO A 128 -9.11 9.29 7.97
CA PRO A 128 -10.05 8.24 8.37
C PRO A 128 -10.63 8.57 9.74
N GLU A 129 -11.86 8.14 10.04
CA GLU A 129 -12.41 8.29 11.39
C GLU A 129 -11.51 7.61 12.42
N ALA A 130 -11.41 8.20 13.61
CA ALA A 130 -10.66 7.64 14.73
C ALA A 130 -11.14 6.21 15.07
N PRO A 131 -10.24 5.27 15.43
CA PRO A 131 -10.71 3.98 15.94
C PRO A 131 -11.54 4.17 17.22
N THR A 132 -12.67 3.46 17.31
CA THR A 132 -13.54 3.48 18.50
C THR A 132 -13.16 2.40 19.51
N THR A 133 -12.29 1.47 19.13
CA THR A 133 -11.83 0.36 19.95
C THR A 133 -10.43 0.62 20.51
N THR A 134 -10.12 -0.09 21.59
CA THR A 134 -8.76 -0.20 22.12
C THR A 134 -8.18 -1.55 21.74
N GLY A 135 -6.88 -1.59 21.48
CA GLY A 135 -6.17 -2.84 21.19
C GLY A 135 -5.12 -3.18 22.25
N THR A 136 -4.33 -4.21 21.96
CA THR A 136 -3.15 -4.62 22.73
C THR A 136 -2.00 -4.99 21.80
N ILE A 137 -0.75 -4.88 22.28
CA ILE A 137 0.38 -5.55 21.64
C ILE A 137 0.22 -7.05 21.81
N GLU A 138 0.22 -7.79 20.70
CA GLU A 138 0.27 -9.24 20.70
C GLU A 138 1.71 -9.76 20.59
N GLN A 139 2.52 -9.15 19.72
CA GLN A 139 3.91 -9.56 19.49
C GLN A 139 4.81 -8.36 19.16
N ILE A 140 6.09 -8.48 19.54
CA ILE A 140 7.14 -7.49 19.24
C ILE A 140 8.29 -8.19 18.53
N TYR A 141 8.80 -7.54 17.49
CA TYR A 141 9.88 -8.01 16.64
C TYR A 141 10.94 -6.93 16.43
N VAL A 142 12.20 -7.35 16.51
CA VAL A 142 13.38 -6.53 16.22
C VAL A 142 14.26 -7.24 15.20
N ALA A 143 14.80 -6.48 14.24
CA ALA A 143 15.81 -6.99 13.32
C ALA A 143 16.88 -5.91 13.08
N ASP A 144 18.15 -6.29 13.15
CA ASP A 144 19.30 -5.38 13.15
C ASP A 144 19.65 -4.80 11.76
N ARG A 145 19.15 -5.39 10.67
CA ARG A 145 19.35 -4.93 9.29
C ARG A 145 18.22 -5.34 8.35
N ALA A 146 18.26 -4.80 7.12
CA ALA A 146 17.37 -5.22 6.04
C ALA A 146 17.47 -6.73 5.81
N ALA A 147 16.33 -7.37 5.51
CA ALA A 147 16.18 -8.81 5.26
C ALA A 147 16.63 -9.79 6.39
N ALA A 148 17.25 -9.33 7.48
CA ALA A 148 17.64 -10.21 8.58
C ALA A 148 16.40 -10.82 9.27
N PRO A 149 16.49 -12.06 9.79
CA PRO A 149 15.39 -12.69 10.51
C PRO A 149 14.85 -11.80 11.64
N ALA A 150 13.53 -11.65 11.69
CA ALA A 150 12.85 -10.93 12.75
C ALA A 150 12.88 -11.76 14.04
N ARG A 151 13.49 -11.21 15.10
CA ARG A 151 13.57 -11.86 16.40
C ARG A 151 12.42 -11.40 17.29
N ALA A 152 11.63 -12.35 17.77
CA ALA A 152 10.60 -12.08 18.77
C ALA A 152 11.22 -11.65 20.10
N VAL A 153 10.62 -10.64 20.73
CA VAL A 153 10.97 -10.17 22.08
C VAL A 153 9.71 -9.91 22.89
N THR A 154 9.80 -10.00 24.22
CA THR A 154 8.70 -9.67 25.12
C THR A 154 8.60 -8.18 25.44
N GLU A 155 9.71 -7.47 25.29
CA GLU A 155 9.83 -6.03 25.50
C GLU A 155 10.88 -5.41 24.58
N ALA A 156 10.79 -4.11 24.33
CA ALA A 156 11.82 -3.37 23.61
C ALA A 156 11.89 -1.91 24.07
N ARG A 157 13.12 -1.37 24.14
CA ARG A 157 13.35 0.04 24.47
C ARG A 157 13.01 0.91 23.25
N ALA A 158 12.07 1.82 23.42
CA ALA A 158 11.71 2.85 22.44
C ALA A 158 12.52 4.12 22.70
N ILE A 159 13.11 4.68 21.63
CA ILE A 159 13.91 5.90 21.67
C ILE A 159 13.23 6.96 20.80
N ALA A 160 12.91 8.11 21.40
CA ALA A 160 12.19 9.20 20.76
C ALA A 160 12.88 9.66 19.47
N GLY A 161 12.09 9.84 18.41
CA GLY A 161 12.57 10.26 17.09
C GLY A 161 13.50 9.27 16.36
N LEU A 162 13.83 8.12 16.97
CA LEU A 162 14.84 7.20 16.44
C LEU A 162 14.25 5.83 16.06
N GLY A 163 13.64 5.14 17.02
CA GLY A 163 13.09 3.79 16.81
C GLY A 163 13.32 2.87 18.00
N LEU A 164 13.20 1.56 17.76
CA LEU A 164 13.48 0.55 18.77
C LEU A 164 14.98 0.26 18.87
N GLU A 165 15.49 0.16 20.09
CA GLU A 165 16.90 -0.18 20.34
C GLU A 165 17.28 -1.50 19.67
N GLY A 166 18.38 -1.49 18.90
CA GLY A 166 18.85 -2.66 18.14
C GLY A 166 18.05 -2.96 16.85
N ASP A 167 17.00 -2.21 16.54
CA ASP A 167 16.27 -2.36 15.29
C ASP A 167 16.87 -1.53 14.14
N ARG A 168 16.76 -2.05 12.92
CA ARG A 168 17.19 -1.45 11.67
C ARG A 168 16.66 -0.03 11.45
N HIS A 169 15.50 0.30 12.01
CA HIS A 169 14.94 1.64 11.96
C HIS A 169 15.81 2.61 12.78
N ALA A 170 16.15 2.27 14.02
CA ALA A 170 17.06 3.06 14.84
C ALA A 170 18.50 3.09 14.28
N LEU A 171 18.98 1.94 13.79
CA LEU A 171 20.35 1.78 13.27
C LEU A 171 20.56 2.40 11.89
N GLY A 172 19.49 2.65 11.13
CA GLY A 172 19.58 3.15 9.76
C GLY A 172 20.07 2.11 8.74
N THR A 173 19.97 0.82 9.09
CA THR A 173 20.44 -0.34 8.31
C THR A 173 19.29 -1.06 7.59
N GLY A 174 18.11 -0.44 7.56
CA GLY A 174 16.92 -0.95 6.87
C GLY A 174 16.94 -0.71 5.37
N THR A 175 15.97 -1.29 4.66
CA THR A 175 15.78 -1.10 3.22
C THR A 175 15.45 0.35 2.84
N PHE A 176 14.76 1.07 3.73
CA PHE A 176 14.28 2.42 3.50
C PHE A 176 14.97 3.41 4.43
N PRO A 177 15.04 4.70 4.06
CA PRO A 177 15.58 5.74 4.93
C PRO A 177 14.94 5.74 6.32
N SER A 178 15.79 5.88 7.33
CA SER A 178 15.42 6.01 8.74
C SER A 178 15.64 7.45 9.23
N LYS A 179 15.29 7.73 10.49
CA LYS A 179 15.46 9.05 11.13
C LYS A 179 14.71 10.17 10.39
N THR A 180 13.62 9.80 9.72
CA THR A 180 12.67 10.69 9.07
C THR A 180 11.27 10.48 9.68
N PRO A 181 10.36 11.46 9.57
CA PRO A 181 9.01 11.31 10.10
C PRO A 181 8.30 10.05 9.56
N GLY A 182 7.77 9.23 10.46
CA GLY A 182 7.12 7.94 10.17
C GLY A 182 8.12 6.84 9.83
N SER A 183 9.31 6.85 10.44
CA SER A 183 10.29 5.77 10.28
C SER A 183 10.72 5.09 11.57
N ALA A 184 10.28 5.59 12.74
CA ALA A 184 10.74 5.09 14.03
C ALA A 184 10.20 3.69 14.37
N ILE A 185 8.90 3.46 14.16
CA ILE A 185 8.27 2.18 14.47
C ILE A 185 7.16 1.83 13.47
N THR A 186 6.94 0.54 13.28
CA THR A 186 5.92 0.01 12.37
C THR A 186 5.00 -0.98 13.09
N LEU A 187 3.70 -0.86 12.83
CA LEU A 187 2.65 -1.68 13.43
C LEU A 187 1.84 -2.38 12.33
N ILE A 188 1.24 -3.53 12.62
CA ILE A 188 0.22 -4.19 11.79
C ILE A 188 -0.79 -4.93 12.67
N ALA A 189 -2.05 -4.99 12.23
CA ALA A 189 -3.09 -5.73 12.93
C ALA A 189 -2.94 -7.25 12.70
N ALA A 190 -3.09 -8.05 13.75
CA ALA A 190 -3.06 -9.50 13.69
C ALA A 190 -4.15 -10.04 12.75
N GLU A 191 -5.31 -9.41 12.75
CA GLU A 191 -6.45 -9.71 11.90
C GLU A 191 -6.09 -9.61 10.40
N VAL A 192 -5.19 -8.70 10.04
CA VAL A 192 -4.66 -8.62 8.67
C VAL A 192 -3.75 -9.82 8.39
N CYS A 193 -2.80 -10.12 9.27
CA CYS A 193 -1.89 -11.26 9.10
C CYS A 193 -2.65 -12.59 8.98
N GLU A 194 -3.69 -12.78 9.78
CA GLU A 194 -4.55 -13.97 9.83
C GLU A 194 -5.46 -14.11 8.60
N SER A 195 -5.69 -13.03 7.85
CA SER A 195 -6.49 -13.08 6.61
C SER A 195 -5.80 -13.81 5.45
N PHE A 196 -4.51 -14.15 5.59
CA PHE A 196 -3.74 -14.88 4.60
C PHE A 196 -3.73 -16.38 4.90
N SER A 197 -3.59 -17.20 3.86
CA SER A 197 -3.43 -18.65 3.98
C SER A 197 -2.14 -19.11 3.29
N PRO A 198 -1.11 -19.57 4.05
CA PRO A 198 -1.00 -19.47 5.52
C PRO A 198 -0.95 -18.02 6.03
N PRO A 199 -1.15 -17.75 7.34
CA PRO A 199 -1.02 -16.40 7.91
C PRO A 199 0.36 -15.76 7.61
N LEU A 200 0.42 -14.43 7.56
CA LEU A 200 1.69 -13.72 7.35
C LEU A 200 2.60 -13.83 8.58
N GLY A 201 3.83 -14.30 8.37
CA GLY A 201 4.87 -14.30 9.39
C GLY A 201 5.63 -12.97 9.51
N PRO A 202 6.42 -12.79 10.58
CA PRO A 202 7.19 -11.56 10.83
C PRO A 202 8.26 -11.28 9.78
N ASP A 203 8.81 -12.33 9.17
CA ASP A 203 9.73 -12.20 8.05
C ASP A 203 9.04 -11.84 6.72
N GLU A 204 7.71 -11.96 6.65
CA GLU A 204 6.93 -11.57 5.48
C GLU A 204 6.43 -10.13 5.62
N HIS A 205 5.78 -9.78 6.75
CA HIS A 205 5.21 -8.44 6.94
C HIS A 205 6.25 -7.39 7.38
N ARG A 206 7.37 -7.81 7.98
CA ARG A 206 8.51 -6.96 8.37
C ARG A 206 8.12 -5.76 9.24
N ARG A 207 7.17 -5.95 10.17
CA ARG A 207 6.70 -4.90 11.10
C ARG A 207 7.22 -5.17 12.50
N ASN A 208 7.43 -4.11 13.29
CA ASN A 208 7.96 -4.25 14.64
C ASN A 208 6.91 -4.75 15.63
N VAL A 209 5.66 -4.30 15.50
CA VAL A 209 4.61 -4.59 16.47
C VAL A 209 3.41 -5.19 15.76
N ILE A 210 2.91 -6.31 16.27
CA ILE A 210 1.61 -6.85 15.92
C ILE A 210 0.63 -6.44 17.02
N THR A 211 -0.49 -5.84 16.62
CA THR A 211 -1.57 -5.42 17.52
C THR A 211 -2.81 -6.25 17.30
N ARG A 212 -3.67 -6.37 18.32
CA ARG A 212 -5.00 -6.98 18.19
C ARG A 212 -6.09 -6.04 18.67
N GLY A 213 -7.26 -6.08 18.03
CA GLY A 213 -8.47 -5.38 18.47
C GLY A 213 -8.53 -3.88 18.11
N ILE A 214 -7.58 -3.39 17.31
CA ILE A 214 -7.54 -1.99 16.86
C ILE A 214 -7.18 -1.88 15.38
N ASP A 215 -7.91 -1.02 14.68
CA ASP A 215 -7.60 -0.60 13.31
C ASP A 215 -6.45 0.42 13.34
N VAL A 216 -5.22 -0.05 13.16
CA VAL A 216 -4.01 0.77 13.28
C VAL A 216 -3.89 1.78 12.14
N GLU A 217 -4.46 1.51 10.97
CA GLU A 217 -4.49 2.43 9.84
C GLU A 217 -5.30 3.69 10.16
N ARG A 218 -6.35 3.58 10.98
CA ARG A 218 -7.12 4.75 11.45
C ARG A 218 -6.36 5.67 12.42
N LEU A 219 -5.19 5.25 12.92
CA LEU A 219 -4.32 6.11 13.76
C LEU A 219 -3.48 7.10 12.93
N VAL A 220 -3.54 7.06 11.60
CA VAL A 220 -2.83 8.03 10.74
C VAL A 220 -3.26 9.46 11.08
N GLY A 221 -2.27 10.32 11.32
CA GLY A 221 -2.46 11.73 11.66
C GLY A 221 -2.76 11.98 13.14
N ARG A 222 -2.83 10.94 13.99
CA ARG A 222 -3.26 11.04 15.39
C ARG A 222 -2.15 10.67 16.36
N ASP A 223 -2.22 11.25 17.55
CA ASP A 223 -1.42 10.81 18.68
C ASP A 223 -2.12 9.63 19.36
N PHE A 224 -1.35 8.65 19.78
CA PHE A 224 -1.84 7.44 20.43
C PHE A 224 -0.81 6.94 21.44
N THR A 225 -1.25 6.05 22.32
CA THR A 225 -0.40 5.47 23.35
C THR A 225 -0.29 3.97 23.17
N ILE A 226 0.87 3.42 23.51
CA ILE A 226 1.04 2.00 23.80
C ILE A 226 1.58 1.88 25.22
N GLY A 227 0.79 1.31 26.13
CA GLY A 227 1.10 1.38 27.55
C GLY A 227 1.21 2.84 28.00
N THR A 228 2.39 3.25 28.47
CA THR A 228 2.69 4.65 28.82
C THR A 228 3.41 5.42 27.70
N LEU A 229 3.86 4.75 26.64
CA LEU A 229 4.62 5.35 25.55
C LEU A 229 3.70 6.19 24.66
N ARG A 230 4.10 7.43 24.34
CA ARG A 230 3.40 8.32 23.41
C ARG A 230 3.96 8.22 21.99
N LEU A 231 3.08 8.08 21.02
CA LEU A 231 3.41 7.93 19.60
C LEU A 231 2.53 8.81 18.73
N ARG A 232 2.99 9.09 17.51
CA ARG A 232 2.18 9.72 16.47
C ARG A 232 2.10 8.88 15.21
N GLY A 233 0.89 8.53 14.78
CA GLY A 233 0.65 7.87 13.51
C GLY A 233 0.91 8.82 12.34
N LYS A 234 1.70 8.38 11.36
CA LYS A 234 2.17 9.26 10.27
C LYS A 234 1.56 8.89 8.92
N ARG A 235 1.61 7.61 8.56
CA ARG A 235 1.12 7.13 7.26
C ARG A 235 0.92 5.61 7.30
N ILE A 236 0.13 5.13 6.35
CA ILE A 236 -0.03 3.69 6.10
C ILE A 236 1.30 3.11 5.59
N CYS A 237 1.60 1.90 6.02
CA CYS A 237 2.68 1.06 5.52
C CYS A 237 2.28 0.41 4.17
N GLU A 238 2.05 1.23 3.14
CA GLU A 238 1.61 0.73 1.83
C GLU A 238 2.59 -0.33 1.25
N PRO A 239 2.08 -1.45 0.70
CA PRO A 239 2.91 -2.53 0.20
C PRO A 239 3.64 -2.12 -1.08
N CYS A 240 4.79 -2.75 -1.31
CA CYS A 240 5.63 -2.50 -2.48
C CYS A 240 6.23 -3.80 -3.00
N LYS A 241 6.92 -3.76 -4.15
CA LYS A 241 7.54 -4.97 -4.71
C LYS A 241 8.54 -5.63 -3.74
N VAL A 242 9.23 -4.85 -2.91
CA VAL A 242 10.19 -5.39 -1.93
C VAL A 242 9.52 -6.26 -0.87
N ILE A 243 8.35 -5.88 -0.33
CA ILE A 243 7.68 -6.70 0.69
C ILE A 243 7.21 -8.03 0.10
N GLN A 244 6.70 -8.01 -1.13
CA GLN A 244 6.31 -9.23 -1.83
C GLN A 244 7.51 -10.15 -2.08
N ASN A 245 8.67 -9.59 -2.40
CA ASN A 245 9.90 -10.37 -2.54
C ASN A 245 10.35 -11.00 -1.21
N TYR A 246 10.11 -10.37 -0.06
CA TYR A 246 10.39 -11.03 1.22
C TYR A 246 9.43 -12.20 1.47
N ALA A 247 8.15 -12.03 1.17
CA ALA A 247 7.14 -13.06 1.37
C ALA A 247 7.25 -14.25 0.38
N GLN A 248 7.88 -14.05 -0.78
CA GLN A 248 7.99 -15.05 -1.86
C GLN A 248 6.63 -15.60 -2.33
N ARG A 249 5.56 -14.83 -2.12
CA ARG A 249 4.18 -15.16 -2.51
C ARG A 249 3.36 -13.89 -2.72
N PRO A 250 2.23 -13.93 -3.46
CA PRO A 250 1.48 -12.72 -3.81
C PRO A 250 0.77 -12.13 -2.60
N ILE A 251 1.32 -11.05 -2.04
CA ILE A 251 0.76 -10.33 -0.88
C ILE A 251 0.46 -8.85 -1.18
N LEU A 252 1.05 -8.30 -2.24
CA LEU A 252 1.05 -6.85 -2.48
C LEU A 252 -0.37 -6.31 -2.60
N ARG A 253 -1.19 -6.95 -3.44
CA ARG A 253 -2.59 -6.57 -3.66
C ARG A 253 -3.45 -6.65 -2.40
N ALA A 254 -3.30 -7.72 -1.61
CA ALA A 254 -4.10 -7.99 -0.42
C ALA A 254 -3.78 -7.02 0.74
N LEU A 255 -2.60 -6.41 0.73
CA LEU A 255 -2.14 -5.44 1.73
C LEU A 255 -2.39 -3.97 1.34
N VAL A 256 -2.90 -3.67 0.14
CA VAL A 256 -3.19 -2.28 -0.27
C VAL A 256 -4.14 -1.64 0.75
N HIS A 257 -3.75 -0.49 1.32
CA HIS A 257 -4.44 0.23 2.40
C HIS A 257 -4.59 -0.51 3.74
N ARG A 258 -3.98 -1.69 3.89
CA ARG A 258 -4.04 -2.52 5.11
C ARG A 258 -2.67 -3.05 5.52
N GLY A 259 -1.60 -2.40 5.06
CA GLY A 259 -0.22 -2.83 5.30
C GLY A 259 0.30 -2.48 6.70
N GLY A 260 -0.55 -1.91 7.55
CA GLY A 260 -0.23 -1.41 8.88
C GLY A 260 0.09 0.09 8.94
N LEU A 261 0.68 0.52 10.05
CA LEU A 261 0.96 1.92 10.36
C LEU A 261 2.46 2.17 10.48
N ARG A 262 2.91 3.33 9.98
CA ARG A 262 4.20 3.94 10.34
C ARG A 262 3.97 5.05 11.35
N ALA A 263 4.73 5.04 12.44
CA ALA A 263 4.60 6.01 13.52
C ALA A 263 5.95 6.60 13.96
N ASP A 264 5.87 7.77 14.58
CA ASP A 264 6.95 8.39 15.32
C ASP A 264 6.81 8.06 16.81
N ILE A 265 7.93 7.81 17.48
CA ILE A 265 8.02 7.71 18.94
C ILE A 265 8.28 9.11 19.48
N LEU A 266 7.41 9.60 20.38
CA LEU A 266 7.47 10.97 20.87
C LEU A 266 8.31 11.11 22.15
N GLU A 267 8.38 10.05 22.94
CA GLU A 267 9.06 10.02 24.24
C GLU A 267 9.79 8.69 24.39
N ASP A 268 10.89 8.67 25.16
CA ASP A 268 11.61 7.44 25.48
C ASP A 268 10.76 6.55 26.40
N GLY A 269 10.89 5.23 26.26
CA GLY A 269 10.18 4.31 27.14
C GLY A 269 10.41 2.85 26.82
N MET A 270 9.59 2.00 27.42
CA MET A 270 9.58 0.56 27.19
C MET A 270 8.21 0.15 26.65
N LEU A 271 8.19 -0.69 25.63
CA LEU A 271 6.99 -1.38 25.17
C LEU A 271 7.07 -2.85 25.58
N HIS A 272 5.94 -3.43 25.98
CA HIS A 272 5.82 -4.83 26.38
C HIS A 272 4.66 -5.49 25.62
N VAL A 273 4.79 -6.81 25.40
CA VAL A 273 3.66 -7.62 24.97
C VAL A 273 2.53 -7.50 25.99
N GLY A 274 1.31 -7.29 25.51
CA GLY A 274 0.13 -7.03 26.33
C GLY A 274 -0.18 -5.55 26.59
N ASP A 275 0.73 -4.63 26.25
CA ASP A 275 0.49 -3.20 26.46
C ASP A 275 -0.75 -2.72 25.68
N PRO A 276 -1.65 -1.94 26.32
CA PRO A 276 -2.84 -1.44 25.67
C PRO A 276 -2.50 -0.38 24.62
N VAL A 277 -3.14 -0.45 23.46
CA VAL A 277 -3.05 0.52 22.37
C VAL A 277 -4.33 1.34 22.33
N ARG A 278 -4.22 2.67 22.48
CA ARG A 278 -5.37 3.58 22.58
C ARG A 278 -5.08 4.91 21.92
N ILE A 279 -6.11 5.58 21.40
CA ILE A 279 -5.97 6.99 21.00
C ILE A 279 -5.65 7.83 22.23
N ALA A 280 -4.74 8.79 22.08
CA ALA A 280 -4.51 9.79 23.11
C ALA A 280 -5.69 10.77 23.11
N THR A 281 -6.38 10.86 24.24
CA THR A 281 -7.44 11.84 24.49
C THR A 281 -6.86 13.25 24.57
#